data_AF-A0A519FNM3-F1
#
_entry.id   AF-A0A519FNM3-F1
#
_cell.length_a   1.000
_cell.length_b   1.000
_cell.length_c   1.000
_cell.angle_alpha   90.00
_cell.angle_beta   90.00
_cell.angle_gamma   90.00
#
_symmetry.space_group_name_H-M   'P 1'
#
loop_
_entity.id
_entity.type
_entity.pdbx_description
1 polymer ?
#
loop_
_entity_poly.entity_id
_entity_poly.type
_entity_poly.pdbx_seq_one_letter_code
_entity_poly.pdbx_strand_id
1 'polypeptide(L)'
;MNATTTRLLAAVAFALMAATGTAHAEEYQGVQQASAQRSRADVAAEAVAAAHAADQNVTRGSRGTDNFKSSVNRADVRAAATLAVRTGKLRAYGETGNL
;
A
#
# COMPACT_ATOMS: atom_id res chain seq x y z
N MET A 1 -59.70 42.65 13.40
CA MET A 1 -58.49 43.45 13.76
C MET A 1 -58.41 44.65 12.83
N ASN A 2 -58.14 45.86 13.33
CA ASN A 2 -58.06 47.06 12.50
C ASN A 2 -56.62 47.24 11.95
N ALA A 3 -56.47 48.02 10.86
CA ALA A 3 -55.20 48.17 10.16
C ALA A 3 -54.07 48.73 11.04
N THR A 4 -54.40 49.54 12.04
CA THR A 4 -53.44 50.16 12.97
C THR A 4 -52.84 49.13 13.93
N THR A 5 -53.66 48.22 14.48
CA THR A 5 -53.19 47.12 15.34
C THR A 5 -52.27 46.18 14.57
N THR A 6 -52.59 45.85 13.32
CA THR A 6 -51.74 44.99 12.47
C THR A 6 -50.38 45.61 12.18
N ARG A 7 -50.32 46.93 11.94
CA ARG A 7 -49.05 47.65 11.71
C ARG A 7 -48.18 47.72 12.95
N LEU A 8 -48.79 47.93 14.13
CA LEU A 8 -48.06 47.90 15.41
C LEU A 8 -47.48 46.52 15.71
N LEU A 9 -48.29 45.45 15.53
CA LEU A 9 -47.80 44.08 15.68
C LEU A 9 -46.67 43.76 14.69
N ALA A 10 -46.78 44.17 13.43
CA ALA A 10 -45.74 43.96 12.44
C ALA A 10 -44.45 44.72 12.78
N ALA A 11 -44.54 45.96 13.26
CA ALA A 11 -43.39 46.75 13.67
C ALA A 11 -42.69 46.15 14.90
N VAL A 12 -43.46 45.66 15.88
CA VAL A 12 -42.90 45.00 17.07
C VAL A 12 -42.24 43.67 16.69
N ALA A 13 -42.88 42.85 15.85
CA ALA A 13 -42.30 41.60 15.37
C ALA A 13 -41.01 41.83 14.59
N PHE A 14 -40.97 42.87 13.74
CA PHE A 14 -39.77 43.22 12.98
C PHE A 14 -38.65 43.75 13.89
N ALA A 15 -38.97 44.59 14.88
CA ALA A 15 -38.00 45.10 15.85
C ALA A 15 -37.39 43.97 16.72
N LEU A 16 -38.20 42.99 17.12
CA LEU A 16 -37.73 41.82 17.85
C LEU A 16 -36.79 40.95 17.00
N MET A 17 -37.08 40.76 15.71
CA MET A 17 -36.22 40.02 14.78
C MET A 17 -34.90 40.74 14.49
N ALA A 18 -34.95 42.07 14.35
CA ALA A 18 -33.77 42.89 14.11
C ALA A 18 -32.82 42.94 15.33
N ALA A 19 -33.37 42.90 16.55
CA ALA A 19 -32.56 42.90 17.78
C ALA A 19 -31.73 41.63 17.97
N THR A 20 -32.12 40.51 17.34
CA THR A 20 -31.37 39.24 17.34
C THR A 20 -30.51 39.05 16.09
N GLY A 21 -30.42 40.07 15.23
CA GLY A 21 -29.63 40.05 14.00
C GLY A 21 -28.14 40.05 14.31
N THR A 22 -27.57 38.89 14.55
CA THR A 22 -26.16 38.74 14.88
C THR A 22 -25.31 38.71 13.62
N ALA A 23 -24.70 39.84 13.27
CA ALA A 23 -23.53 39.84 12.40
C ALA A 23 -22.35 39.20 13.17
N HIS A 24 -22.24 37.87 13.13
CA HIS A 24 -21.13 37.17 13.73
C HIS A 24 -19.99 37.08 12.70
N ALA A 25 -18.84 37.67 13.03
CA ALA A 25 -17.58 37.24 12.42
C ALA A 25 -17.32 35.80 12.87
N GLU A 26 -16.90 34.93 11.96
CA GLU A 26 -16.53 33.55 12.29
C GLU A 26 -15.43 33.59 13.36
N GLU A 27 -15.65 32.89 14.46
CA GLU A 27 -14.67 32.79 15.53
C GLU A 27 -13.49 31.96 15.02
N TYR A 28 -12.30 32.55 15.02
CA TYR A 28 -11.08 31.84 14.64
C TYR A 28 -10.68 30.92 15.79
N GLN A 29 -11.07 29.65 15.70
CA GLN A 29 -10.80 28.60 16.70
C GLN A 29 -9.33 28.13 16.76
N GLY A 30 -8.42 28.84 16.09
CA GLY A 30 -7.03 28.42 15.93
C GLY A 30 -6.87 27.19 15.04
N VAL A 31 -5.63 26.72 14.91
CA VAL A 31 -5.34 25.45 14.21
C VAL A 31 -5.85 24.30 15.08
N GLN A 32 -6.92 23.65 14.62
CA GLN A 32 -7.46 22.43 15.23
C GLN A 32 -6.38 21.35 15.19
N GLN A 33 -5.93 20.91 16.37
CA GLN A 33 -4.92 19.85 16.44
C GLN A 33 -5.57 18.50 16.12
N ALA A 34 -5.02 17.81 15.12
CA ALA A 34 -5.38 16.43 14.88
C ALA A 34 -4.89 15.57 16.05
N SER A 35 -5.80 14.89 16.75
CA SER A 35 -5.42 13.87 17.71
C SER A 35 -4.87 12.67 16.94
N ALA A 36 -3.62 12.32 17.21
CA ALA A 36 -3.02 11.12 16.61
C ALA A 36 -3.75 9.88 17.15
N GLN A 37 -4.22 9.02 16.26
CA GLN A 37 -4.90 7.76 16.63
C GLN A 37 -3.94 6.74 17.28
N ARG A 38 -2.63 6.91 17.08
CA ARG A 38 -1.58 6.01 17.57
C ARG A 38 -0.47 6.81 18.25
N SER A 39 0.14 6.25 19.29
CA SER A 39 1.25 6.91 19.95
C SER A 39 2.50 6.90 19.05
N ARG A 40 3.40 7.87 19.25
CA ARG A 40 4.68 7.91 18.53
C ARG A 40 5.54 6.68 18.83
N ALA A 41 5.42 6.11 20.04
CA ALA A 41 6.13 4.90 20.43
C ALA A 41 5.66 3.69 19.62
N ASP A 42 4.34 3.56 19.41
CA ASP A 42 3.78 2.46 18.61
C ASP A 42 4.20 2.55 17.14
N VAL A 43 4.21 3.76 16.58
CA VAL A 43 4.66 3.99 15.20
C VAL A 43 6.16 3.70 15.07
N ALA A 44 6.97 4.10 16.05
CA ALA A 44 8.41 3.83 16.06
C ALA A 44 8.70 2.32 16.14
N ALA A 45 8.00 1.59 17.02
CA ALA A 45 8.15 0.15 17.14
C ALA A 45 7.80 -0.59 15.84
N GLU A 46 6.69 -0.22 15.19
CA GLU A 46 6.30 -0.79 13.89
C GLU A 46 7.31 -0.44 12.79
N ALA A 47 7.78 0.81 12.74
CA ALA A 47 8.76 1.24 11.74
C ALA A 47 10.07 0.45 11.87
N VAL A 48 10.54 0.19 13.10
CA VAL A 48 11.71 -0.65 13.36
C VAL A 48 11.46 -2.08 12.89
N ALA A 49 10.30 -2.67 13.23
CA ALA A 49 9.96 -4.01 12.78
C ALA A 49 9.90 -4.12 11.24
N ALA A 50 9.32 -3.13 10.58
CA ALA A 50 9.26 -3.05 9.12
C ALA A 50 10.64 -2.85 8.48
N ALA A 51 11.53 -2.08 9.10
CA ALA A 51 12.90 -1.90 8.64
C ALA A 51 13.73 -3.19 8.75
N HIS A 52 13.42 -4.06 9.72
CA HIS A 52 14.03 -5.39 9.86
C HIS A 52 13.42 -6.45 8.93
N ALA A 53 12.39 -6.12 8.15
CA ALA A 53 11.79 -7.07 7.23
C ALA A 53 12.82 -7.52 6.18
N ALA A 54 12.85 -8.83 5.91
CA ALA A 54 13.69 -9.38 4.86
C ALA A 54 13.35 -8.72 3.51
N ASP A 55 14.39 -8.46 2.74
CA ASP A 55 14.29 -7.90 1.40
C ASP A 55 13.63 -6.51 1.27
N GLN A 56 13.61 -5.73 2.36
CA GLN A 56 13.13 -4.35 2.32
C GLN A 56 14.03 -3.48 1.43
N ASN A 57 13.43 -2.76 0.47
CA ASN A 57 14.10 -1.86 -0.47
C ASN A 57 15.18 -2.49 -1.38
N VAL A 58 15.22 -3.81 -1.55
CA VAL A 58 16.13 -4.47 -2.50
C VAL A 58 15.38 -5.01 -3.70
N THR A 59 15.88 -4.69 -4.91
CA THR A 59 15.39 -5.30 -6.14
C THR A 59 15.77 -6.78 -6.16
N ARG A 60 14.95 -7.61 -6.82
CA ARG A 60 15.16 -9.08 -6.85
C ARG A 60 16.58 -9.47 -7.27
N GLY A 61 17.20 -8.73 -8.20
CA GLY A 61 18.57 -8.99 -8.66
C GLY A 61 19.66 -8.82 -7.59
N SER A 62 19.40 -8.02 -6.54
CA SER A 62 20.36 -7.76 -5.46
C SER A 62 20.32 -8.80 -4.34
N ARG A 63 19.36 -9.73 -4.36
CA ARG A 63 19.11 -10.74 -3.30
C ARG A 63 19.91 -12.03 -3.48
N GLY A 64 20.77 -12.09 -4.50
CA GLY A 64 21.39 -13.33 -4.95
C GLY A 64 20.48 -14.13 -5.88
N THR A 65 20.94 -15.31 -6.29
CA THR A 65 20.16 -16.17 -7.18
C THR A 65 19.04 -16.86 -6.42
N ASP A 66 17.81 -16.79 -6.94
CA ASP A 66 16.69 -17.58 -6.41
C ASP A 66 17.02 -19.07 -6.36
N ASN A 67 16.51 -19.74 -5.34
CA ASN A 67 16.62 -21.19 -5.21
C ASN A 67 15.90 -21.88 -6.38
N PHE A 68 16.65 -22.41 -7.33
CA PHE A 68 16.12 -23.22 -8.41
C PHE A 68 15.95 -24.68 -7.98
N LYS A 69 14.73 -25.21 -8.13
CA LYS A 69 14.44 -26.64 -8.00
C LYS A 69 14.22 -27.22 -9.39
N SER A 70 15.01 -28.23 -9.75
CA SER A 70 14.81 -28.98 -11.00
C SER A 70 13.43 -29.62 -11.02
N SER A 71 12.71 -29.49 -12.14
CA SER A 71 11.46 -30.21 -12.39
C SER A 71 11.66 -31.68 -12.81
N VAL A 72 12.92 -32.08 -13.08
CA VAL A 72 13.26 -33.43 -13.55
C VAL A 72 14.14 -34.15 -12.51
N ASN A 73 13.88 -35.45 -12.32
CA ASN A 73 14.69 -36.31 -11.48
C ASN A 73 16.05 -36.60 -12.14
N ARG A 74 17.13 -36.52 -11.36
CA ARG A 74 18.49 -36.80 -11.81
C ARG A 74 18.65 -38.24 -12.33
N ALA A 75 17.93 -39.21 -11.75
CA ALA A 75 17.96 -40.60 -12.22
C ALA A 75 17.42 -40.72 -13.65
N ASP A 76 16.33 -40.02 -13.95
CA ASP A 76 15.71 -40.02 -15.28
C ASP A 76 16.63 -39.35 -16.30
N VAL A 77 17.29 -38.24 -15.92
CA VAL A 77 18.30 -37.58 -16.76
C VAL A 77 19.44 -38.53 -17.10
N ARG A 78 19.93 -39.30 -16.12
CA ARG A 78 21.02 -40.27 -16.33
C ARG A 78 20.57 -41.42 -17.24
N ALA A 79 19.38 -41.97 -17.01
CA ALA A 79 18.82 -43.03 -17.85
C ALA A 79 18.64 -42.57 -19.30
N ALA A 80 18.10 -41.36 -19.50
CA ALA A 80 17.95 -40.75 -20.81
C ALA A 80 19.30 -40.53 -21.50
N ALA A 81 20.31 -40.06 -20.76
CA ALA A 81 21.67 -39.88 -21.28
C ALA A 81 22.30 -41.20 -21.74
N THR A 82 22.19 -42.27 -20.95
CA THR A 82 22.70 -43.60 -21.34
C THR A 82 21.99 -44.13 -22.59
N LEU A 83 20.67 -43.95 -22.69
CA LEU A 83 19.92 -44.36 -23.88
C LEU A 83 20.33 -43.55 -25.11
N ALA A 84 20.56 -42.25 -24.96
CA ALA A 84 21.00 -41.38 -26.04
C ALA A 84 22.39 -41.75 -26.56
N VAL A 85 23.32 -42.16 -25.69
CA VAL A 85 24.62 -42.71 -26.11
C VAL A 85 24.43 -44.02 -26.86
N ARG A 86 23.65 -44.96 -26.32
CA ARG A 86 23.40 -46.27 -26.95
C ARG A 86 22.76 -46.15 -28.33
N THR A 87 21.86 -45.19 -28.51
CA THR A 87 21.14 -44.95 -29.77
C THR A 87 21.90 -44.05 -30.74
N GLY A 88 23.13 -43.64 -30.39
CA GLY A 88 23.96 -42.77 -31.22
C GLY A 88 23.46 -41.32 -31.32
N LYS A 89 22.44 -40.93 -30.53
CA LYS A 89 21.96 -39.54 -30.46
C LYS A 89 22.96 -38.61 -29.78
N LEU A 90 23.79 -39.15 -28.89
CA LEU A 90 24.93 -38.46 -28.30
C LEU A 90 26.20 -39.27 -28.59
N ARG A 91 27.23 -38.60 -29.10
CA ARG A 91 28.56 -39.21 -29.23
C ARG A 91 29.23 -39.23 -27.85
N ALA A 92 29.89 -40.34 -27.53
CA ALA A 92 30.70 -40.43 -26.33
C ALA A 92 31.84 -39.40 -26.40
N TYR A 93 32.09 -38.69 -25.30
CA TYR A 93 33.15 -37.69 -25.24
C TYR A 93 34.51 -38.38 -25.36
N GLY A 94 35.25 -38.12 -26.44
CA GLY A 94 36.59 -38.68 -26.68
C GLY A 94 36.76 -39.55 -27.94
N GLU A 95 35.70 -39.84 -28.70
CA GLU A 95 35.85 -40.44 -30.03
C GLU A 95 36.23 -39.34 -31.05
N THR A 96 37.50 -38.95 -31.09
CA THR A 96 38.06 -38.25 -32.25
C THR A 96 38.11 -39.26 -33.40
N GLY A 97 37.07 -39.27 -34.23
CA GLY A 97 37.07 -40.00 -35.48
C GLY A 97 38.25 -39.54 -36.34
N ASN A 98 39.06 -40.50 -36.78
CA ASN A 98 40.13 -40.30 -37.74
C ASN A 98 39.56 -39.63 -39.00
N LEU A 99 40.17 -38.51 -39.44
CA LEU A 99 39.96 -37.94 -40.77
C LEU A 99 40.53 -38.86 -41.85
#